data_AF-A0AAF0DPA9-F1
#
_entry.id   AF-A0AAF0DPA9-F1
#
_cell.length_a   1.000
_cell.length_b   1.000
_cell.length_c   1.000
_cell.angle_alpha   90.00
_cell.angle_beta   90.00
_cell.angle_gamma   90.00
#
_symmetry.space_group_name_H-M   'P 1'
#
loop_
_entity.id
_entity.type
_entity.pdbx_description
1 polymer ?
#
loop_
_entity_poly.entity_id
_entity_poly.type
_entity_poly.pdbx_seq_one_letter_code
_entity_poly.pdbx_strand_id
1 'polypeptide(L)'
;MMHTYGAASKASRLFMSPHEINSFSVLESIVKDALELLLDVRNHPVLVTDTAGIFETGTLLGCLRKMQGWNILSILVEYRSFAGSLSRSANERFIEMFDTDLVTLPPIDFVPDWLLPPQHFFVDESALSISSGGSGHSSQAE
;
A
#
# COMPACT_ATOMS: atom_id res chain seq x y z
N MET A 1 -40.49 -10.60 10.43
CA MET A 1 -39.43 -9.58 10.38
C MET A 1 -38.28 -10.04 11.26
N MET A 2 -37.30 -10.76 10.71
CA MET A 2 -35.91 -10.85 11.21
C MET A 2 -35.06 -11.39 10.05
N HIS A 3 -34.34 -10.48 9.37
CA HIS A 3 -33.31 -10.82 8.41
C HIS A 3 -32.03 -11.15 9.19
N THR A 4 -31.51 -12.38 9.05
CA THR A 4 -30.15 -12.71 9.47
C THR A 4 -29.21 -12.46 8.30
N TYR A 5 -28.40 -11.40 8.39
CA TYR A 5 -27.31 -11.12 7.47
C TYR A 5 -26.16 -12.10 7.75
N GLY A 6 -25.95 -13.04 6.84
CA GLY A 6 -24.71 -13.81 6.76
C GLY A 6 -23.63 -12.96 6.08
N ALA A 7 -22.68 -12.45 6.87
CA ALA A 7 -21.47 -11.84 6.33
C ALA A 7 -20.61 -12.92 5.68
N ALA A 8 -20.62 -12.98 4.36
CA ALA A 8 -19.73 -13.84 3.60
C ALA A 8 -18.29 -13.30 3.71
N SER A 9 -17.42 -14.11 4.32
CA SER A 9 -15.98 -13.86 4.42
C SER A 9 -15.38 -13.76 3.01
N LYS A 10 -14.76 -12.62 2.67
CA LYS A 10 -14.02 -12.37 1.42
C LYS A 10 -12.68 -13.11 1.39
N ALA A 11 -12.68 -14.40 1.70
CA ALA A 11 -11.52 -15.27 1.51
C ALA A 11 -11.73 -16.09 0.24
N SER A 12 -11.84 -15.43 -0.91
CA SER A 12 -12.09 -16.08 -2.20
C SER A 12 -10.79 -16.25 -3.00
N ARG A 13 -10.22 -17.46 -2.86
CA ARG A 13 -9.49 -18.22 -3.90
C ARG A 13 -8.33 -17.52 -4.62
N LEU A 14 -7.17 -17.43 -3.97
CA LEU A 14 -5.88 -17.14 -4.63
C LEU A 14 -5.10 -18.40 -5.05
N PHE A 15 -5.78 -19.53 -5.21
CA PHE A 15 -5.15 -20.76 -5.68
C PHE A 15 -5.47 -20.98 -7.16
N MET A 16 -4.61 -20.46 -8.04
CA MET A 16 -4.64 -20.75 -9.47
C MET A 16 -3.55 -21.77 -9.84
N SER A 17 -3.81 -22.56 -10.87
CA SER A 17 -2.88 -23.57 -11.38
C SER A 17 -1.60 -22.90 -11.94
N PRO A 18 -0.40 -23.48 -11.75
CA PRO A 18 0.88 -22.91 -12.22
C PRO A 18 0.94 -22.56 -13.71
N HIS A 19 0.06 -23.12 -14.54
CA HIS A 19 0.05 -22.92 -15.98
C HIS A 19 -0.74 -21.67 -16.45
N GLU A 20 -1.58 -21.06 -15.61
CA GLU A 20 -2.39 -19.89 -15.99
C GLU A 20 -1.72 -18.53 -15.67
N ILE A 21 -0.74 -18.52 -14.76
CA ILE A 21 -0.04 -17.33 -14.28
C ILE A 21 0.85 -16.67 -15.37
N ASN A 22 1.17 -17.40 -16.45
CA ASN A 22 1.95 -16.87 -17.57
C ASN A 22 1.18 -15.92 -18.50
N SER A 23 -0.12 -15.72 -18.29
CA SER A 23 -0.88 -14.71 -19.03
C SER A 23 -0.77 -13.37 -18.31
N PHE A 24 -0.26 -12.35 -19.01
CA PHE A 24 -0.10 -10.98 -18.49
C PHE A 24 -1.37 -10.47 -17.76
N SER A 25 -2.54 -10.72 -18.32
CA SER A 25 -3.83 -10.31 -17.73
C SER A 25 -4.16 -10.99 -16.40
N VAL A 26 -3.76 -12.25 -16.22
CA VAL A 26 -3.97 -12.96 -14.94
C VAL A 26 -3.07 -12.36 -13.87
N LEU A 27 -1.79 -12.13 -14.19
CA LEU A 27 -0.86 -11.50 -13.26
C LEU A 27 -1.30 -10.07 -12.90
N GLU A 28 -1.84 -9.30 -13.86
CA GLU A 28 -2.40 -7.96 -13.62
C GLU A 28 -3.52 -7.96 -12.60
N SER A 29 -4.49 -8.88 -12.72
CA SER A 29 -5.56 -9.01 -11.74
C SER A 29 -5.02 -9.38 -10.36
N ILE A 30 -4.07 -10.31 -10.28
CA ILE A 30 -3.46 -10.73 -9.01
C ILE A 30 -2.71 -9.57 -8.36
N VAL A 31 -1.90 -8.85 -9.13
CA VAL A 31 -1.13 -7.70 -8.62
C VAL A 31 -2.05 -6.58 -8.16
N LYS A 32 -3.09 -6.26 -8.95
CA LYS A 32 -4.11 -5.28 -8.56
C LYS A 32 -4.74 -5.66 -7.21
N ASP A 33 -5.31 -6.86 -7.11
CA ASP A 33 -6.04 -7.27 -5.91
C ASP A 33 -5.12 -7.36 -4.68
N ALA A 34 -3.87 -7.79 -4.87
CA ALA A 34 -2.87 -7.81 -3.82
C ALA A 34 -2.47 -6.39 -3.37
N LEU A 35 -2.34 -5.42 -4.28
CA LEU A 35 -2.07 -4.03 -3.93
C LEU A 35 -3.21 -3.43 -3.13
N GLU A 36 -4.47 -3.69 -3.50
CA GLU A 36 -5.64 -3.22 -2.73
C GLU A 36 -5.62 -3.74 -1.28
N LEU A 37 -5.15 -4.98 -1.07
CA LEU A 37 -4.95 -5.53 0.28
C LEU A 37 -3.78 -4.87 1.02
N LEU A 38 -2.66 -4.60 0.33
CA LEU A 38 -1.47 -4.00 0.93
C LEU A 38 -1.66 -2.52 1.29
N LEU A 39 -2.48 -1.79 0.54
CA LEU A 39 -2.75 -0.38 0.80
C LEU A 39 -3.74 -0.16 1.95
N ASP A 40 -4.45 -1.19 2.41
CA ASP A 40 -5.33 -1.08 3.56
C ASP A 40 -4.57 -1.36 4.86
N VAL A 41 -4.28 -0.31 5.64
CA VAL A 41 -3.48 -0.38 6.87
C VAL A 41 -4.08 -1.33 7.91
N ARG A 42 -5.39 -1.64 7.83
CA ARG A 42 -6.07 -2.58 8.75
C ARG A 42 -5.61 -4.03 8.57
N ASN A 43 -5.02 -4.36 7.42
CA ASN A 43 -4.53 -5.70 7.14
C ASN A 43 -3.14 -5.94 7.75
N HIS A 44 -2.45 -4.90 8.23
CA HIS A 44 -1.06 -5.00 8.68
C HIS A 44 -0.96 -5.53 10.11
N PRO A 45 0.08 -6.34 10.42
CA PRO A 45 1.22 -6.72 9.56
C PRO A 45 0.92 -7.83 8.53
N VAL A 46 1.43 -7.69 7.30
CA VAL A 46 1.27 -8.66 6.20
C VAL A 46 2.62 -9.24 5.75
N LEU A 47 2.66 -10.55 5.49
CA LEU A 47 3.77 -11.21 4.79
C LEU A 47 3.37 -11.48 3.33
N VAL A 48 4.19 -11.02 2.39
CA VAL A 48 4.02 -11.26 0.95
C VAL A 48 5.07 -12.26 0.50
N THR A 49 4.65 -13.35 -0.15
CA THR A 49 5.56 -14.34 -0.75
C THR A 49 4.87 -15.13 -1.85
N ASP A 50 5.63 -15.51 -2.86
CA ASP A 50 5.33 -16.61 -3.79
C ASP A 50 6.09 -17.87 -3.36
N THR A 51 6.15 -18.89 -4.22
CA THR A 51 6.83 -20.16 -3.92
C THR A 51 8.33 -19.99 -3.68
N ALA A 52 8.97 -19.06 -4.40
CA ALA A 52 10.40 -18.76 -4.29
C ALA A 52 10.68 -17.44 -3.56
N GLY A 53 9.66 -16.61 -3.35
CA GLY A 53 9.76 -15.25 -2.82
C GLY A 53 10.39 -14.24 -3.80
N ILE A 54 10.40 -14.53 -5.11
CA ILE A 54 11.19 -13.77 -6.08
C ILE A 54 10.34 -13.18 -7.21
N PHE A 55 9.50 -13.99 -7.87
CA PHE A 55 8.93 -13.65 -9.16
C PHE A 55 7.70 -12.74 -9.02
N GLU A 56 6.56 -13.31 -8.64
CA GLU A 56 5.32 -12.55 -8.43
C GLU A 56 5.47 -11.61 -7.24
N THR A 57 6.22 -12.03 -6.23
CA THR A 57 6.57 -11.19 -5.07
C THR A 57 7.32 -9.94 -5.50
N GLY A 58 8.40 -10.09 -6.28
CA GLY A 58 9.20 -8.97 -6.75
C GLY A 58 8.43 -8.04 -7.69
N THR A 59 7.57 -8.61 -8.55
CA THR A 59 6.69 -7.82 -9.42
C THR A 59 5.68 -7.00 -8.63
N LEU A 60 4.99 -7.61 -7.67
CA LEU A 60 4.04 -6.93 -6.81
C LEU A 60 4.69 -5.78 -6.04
N LEU A 61 5.84 -6.04 -5.41
CA LEU A 61 6.59 -5.02 -4.67
C LEU A 61 7.08 -3.91 -5.60
N GLY A 62 7.52 -4.24 -6.82
CA GLY A 62 7.87 -3.24 -7.83
C GLY A 62 6.70 -2.32 -8.18
N CYS A 63 5.49 -2.87 -8.35
CA CYS A 63 4.29 -2.05 -8.55
C CYS A 63 3.91 -1.22 -7.32
N LEU A 64 4.11 -1.75 -6.10
CA LEU A 64 3.93 -0.97 -4.88
C LEU A 64 4.90 0.22 -4.82
N ARG A 65 6.18 0.03 -5.17
CA ARG A 65 7.16 1.13 -5.26
C ARG A 65 6.76 2.18 -6.28
N LYS A 66 6.15 1.76 -7.39
CA LYS A 66 5.62 2.67 -8.42
C LYS A 66 4.53 3.56 -7.83
N MET A 67 3.62 3.02 -7.02
CA MET A 67 2.61 3.80 -6.29
C MET A 67 3.22 4.73 -5.23
N GLN A 68 4.36 4.37 -4.65
CA GLN A 68 5.14 5.23 -3.76
C GLN A 68 5.91 6.35 -4.49
N GLY A 69 5.78 6.46 -5.82
CA GLY A 69 6.43 7.50 -6.61
C GLY A 69 7.93 7.27 -6.84
N TRP A 70 8.42 6.04 -6.68
CA TRP A 70 9.84 5.74 -6.93
C TRP A 70 10.18 5.85 -8.42
N ASN A 71 11.43 6.24 -8.72
CA ASN A 71 11.94 6.20 -10.08
C ASN A 71 12.02 4.75 -10.58
N ILE A 72 11.56 4.50 -11.81
CA ILE A 72 11.50 3.16 -12.40
C ILE A 72 12.85 2.43 -12.40
N LEU A 73 13.97 3.12 -12.64
CA LEU A 73 15.29 2.48 -12.60
C LEU A 73 15.66 2.03 -11.19
N SER A 74 15.32 2.81 -10.17
CA SER A 74 15.52 2.42 -8.76
C SER A 74 14.70 1.19 -8.40
N ILE A 75 13.46 1.10 -8.90
CA ILE A 75 12.59 -0.07 -8.71
C ILE A 75 13.22 -1.31 -9.36
N LEU A 76 13.71 -1.19 -10.59
CA LEU A 76 14.34 -2.31 -11.29
C LEU A 76 15.66 -2.75 -10.64
N VAL A 77 16.42 -1.82 -10.05
CA VAL A 77 17.61 -2.15 -9.26
C VAL A 77 17.24 -2.92 -8.00
N GLU A 78 16.21 -2.49 -7.26
CA GLU A 78 15.70 -3.22 -6.09
C GLU A 78 15.26 -4.64 -6.49
N TYR A 79 14.43 -4.77 -7.51
CA TYR A 79 13.97 -6.07 -8.02
C TYR A 79 15.13 -7.00 -8.37
N ARG A 80 16.12 -6.52 -9.14
CA ARG A 80 17.29 -7.33 -9.52
C ARG A 80 18.16 -7.71 -8.33
N SER A 81 18.24 -6.86 -7.29
CA SER A 81 19.01 -7.18 -6.09
C SER A 81 18.43 -8.38 -5.34
N PHE A 82 17.10 -8.55 -5.33
CA PHE A 82 16.43 -9.71 -4.74
C PHE A 82 16.42 -10.92 -5.67
N ALA A 83 16.18 -10.72 -6.97
CA ALA A 83 16.10 -11.82 -7.93
C ALA A 83 17.47 -12.40 -8.31
N GLY A 84 18.54 -11.62 -8.24
CA GLY A 84 19.88 -12.03 -8.63
C GLY A 84 19.92 -12.59 -10.05
N SER A 85 20.51 -13.78 -10.23
CA SER A 85 20.58 -14.47 -11.53
C SER A 85 19.24 -15.00 -12.04
N LEU A 86 18.18 -14.97 -11.22
CA LEU A 86 16.83 -15.43 -11.58
C LEU A 86 15.96 -14.29 -12.11
N SER A 87 16.49 -13.06 -12.24
CA SER A 87 15.75 -11.94 -12.80
C SER A 87 15.23 -12.24 -14.21
N ARG A 88 13.93 -12.03 -14.43
CA ARG A 88 13.29 -12.17 -15.74
C ARG A 88 12.88 -10.82 -16.30
N SER A 89 13.24 -10.54 -17.56
CA SER A 89 12.85 -9.31 -18.26
C SER A 89 11.34 -9.16 -18.40
N ALA A 90 10.57 -10.26 -18.39
CA ALA A 90 9.12 -10.21 -18.41
C ALA A 90 8.53 -9.52 -17.16
N ASN A 91 9.08 -9.82 -15.98
CA ASN A 91 8.68 -9.20 -14.71
C ASN A 91 9.06 -7.72 -14.67
N GLU A 92 10.24 -7.36 -15.18
CA GLU A 92 10.68 -5.95 -15.29
C GLU A 92 9.73 -5.17 -16.20
N ARG A 93 9.45 -5.69 -17.38
CA ARG A 93 8.51 -5.09 -18.34
C ARG A 93 7.10 -4.97 -17.77
N PHE A 94 6.67 -5.94 -16.97
CA PHE A 94 5.39 -5.86 -16.28
C PHE A 94 5.37 -4.67 -15.32
N ILE A 95 6.39 -4.51 -14.47
CA ILE A 95 6.47 -3.38 -13.53
C ILE A 95 6.43 -2.03 -14.28
N GLU A 96 7.16 -1.93 -15.40
CA GLU A 96 7.17 -0.74 -16.24
C GLU A 96 5.79 -0.40 -16.81
N MET A 97 5.08 -1.40 -17.32
CA MET A 97 3.81 -1.21 -18.02
C MET A 97 2.59 -1.20 -17.11
N PHE A 98 2.69 -1.67 -15.85
CA PHE A 98 1.55 -1.77 -14.94
C PHE A 98 0.88 -0.41 -14.72
N ASP A 99 -0.42 -0.33 -14.99
CA ASP A 99 -1.20 0.89 -14.79
C ASP A 99 -1.68 0.96 -13.33
N THR A 100 -1.18 1.96 -12.60
CA THR A 100 -1.50 2.16 -11.18
C THR A 100 -2.93 2.65 -10.97
N ASP A 101 -3.57 3.22 -11.99
CA ASP A 101 -4.92 3.75 -11.89
C ASP A 101 -5.97 2.63 -11.84
N LEU A 102 -5.57 1.38 -12.10
CA LEU A 102 -6.40 0.19 -11.96
C LEU A 102 -6.65 -0.20 -10.49
N VAL A 103 -5.86 0.32 -9.56
CA VAL A 103 -5.91 -0.06 -8.13
C VAL A 103 -6.98 0.76 -7.42
N THR A 104 -7.95 0.08 -6.79
CA THR A 104 -8.97 0.75 -5.98
C THR A 104 -8.43 1.05 -4.59
N LEU A 105 -8.37 2.33 -4.21
CA LEU A 105 -7.90 2.70 -2.88
C LEU A 105 -8.94 2.39 -1.79
N PRO A 106 -8.51 1.96 -0.59
CA PRO A 106 -9.39 1.87 0.58
C PRO A 106 -9.88 3.26 1.02
N PRO A 107 -10.83 3.34 1.98
CA PRO A 107 -11.24 4.62 2.55
C PRO A 107 -10.05 5.41 3.10
N ILE A 108 -10.15 6.74 3.05
CA ILE A 108 -9.04 7.65 3.37
C ILE A 108 -8.45 7.44 4.78
N ASP A 109 -9.28 6.99 5.73
CA ASP A 109 -8.85 6.72 7.11
C ASP A 109 -7.95 5.47 7.22
N PHE A 110 -7.89 4.65 6.17
CA PHE A 110 -7.18 3.37 6.14
C PHE A 110 -6.17 3.26 5.01
N VAL A 111 -5.94 4.30 4.21
CA VAL A 111 -4.80 4.35 3.29
C VAL A 111 -3.52 4.72 4.06
N PRO A 112 -2.33 4.38 3.56
CA PRO A 112 -1.09 4.72 4.23
C PRO A 112 -0.80 6.22 4.09
N ASP A 113 -0.25 6.83 5.14
CA ASP A 113 0.03 8.28 5.19
C ASP A 113 0.86 8.79 4.00
N TRP A 114 1.79 7.98 3.50
CA TRP A 114 2.67 8.33 2.38
C TRP A 114 1.93 8.46 1.04
N LEU A 115 0.71 7.92 0.93
CA LEU A 115 -0.12 8.02 -0.27
C LEU A 115 -1.04 9.24 -0.24
N LEU A 116 -1.20 9.88 0.92
CA LEU A 116 -2.06 11.04 1.08
C LEU A 116 -1.41 12.29 0.46
N PRO A 117 -2.20 13.14 -0.22
CA PRO A 117 -1.68 14.41 -0.71
C PRO A 117 -1.22 15.29 0.48
N PRO A 118 -0.16 16.11 0.31
CA PRO A 118 0.41 16.92 1.39
C PRO A 118 -0.57 17.84 2.13
N GLN A 119 -1.68 18.18 1.46
CA GLN A 119 -2.73 19.07 1.95
C GLN A 119 -3.64 18.46 3.03
N HIS A 120 -3.42 17.19 3.44
CA HIS A 120 -4.08 16.59 4.60
C HIS A 120 -3.29 16.74 5.92
N PHE A 121 -2.08 17.32 5.88
CA PHE A 121 -1.27 17.63 7.06
C PHE A 121 -1.59 19.03 7.63
N PHE A 122 -2.88 19.39 7.76
CA PHE A 122 -3.23 20.53 8.61
C PHE A 122 -2.96 20.13 10.06
N VAL A 123 -1.75 20.44 10.53
CA VAL A 123 -1.47 20.53 11.96
C VAL A 123 -2.39 21.63 12.48
N ASP A 124 -3.36 21.25 13.29
CA ASP A 124 -4.20 22.22 13.97
C ASP A 124 -3.32 22.99 14.97
N GLU A 125 -2.88 24.18 14.56
CA GLU A 125 -2.08 25.11 15.37
C GLU A 125 -2.81 25.49 16.67
N SER A 126 -4.13 25.30 16.76
CA SER A 126 -4.90 25.54 17.98
C SER A 126 -4.54 24.56 19.11
N ALA A 127 -4.05 23.36 18.80
CA ALA A 127 -3.65 22.36 19.79
C ALA A 127 -2.35 22.73 20.54
N LEU A 128 -1.55 23.67 20.03
CA LEU A 128 -0.34 24.17 20.70
C LEU A 128 -0.60 25.30 21.70
N SER A 129 -1.85 25.78 21.83
CA SER A 129 -2.17 26.95 22.65
C SER A 129 -2.59 26.66 24.09
N ILE A 130 -2.58 25.39 24.55
CA ILE A 130 -3.00 25.03 25.91
C ILE A 130 -1.79 24.61 26.76
N SER A 131 -0.95 25.55 27.20
CA SER A 131 -0.16 25.36 28.45
C SER A 131 0.40 26.62 29.12
N SER A 132 0.19 27.85 28.64
CA SER A 132 0.60 29.06 29.40
C SER A 132 -0.58 29.72 30.12
N GLY A 133 -1.13 29.02 31.10
CA GLY A 133 -2.13 29.56 32.04
C GLY A 133 -1.75 29.26 33.48
N GLY A 134 -1.17 30.24 34.20
CA GLY A 134 -1.10 30.18 35.66
C GLY A 134 -0.10 31.12 36.33
N SER A 135 -0.66 32.00 37.18
CA SER A 135 -0.07 32.91 38.19
C SER A 135 0.35 34.30 37.67
N GLY A 136 -0.23 35.43 38.08
CA GLY A 136 -1.12 35.75 39.21
C GLY A 136 -0.41 36.61 40.24
N HIS A 137 -0.34 37.93 40.03
CA HIS A 137 -0.39 38.91 41.12
C HIS A 137 -0.65 40.33 40.62
N SER A 138 -1.85 40.82 40.92
CA SER A 138 -2.17 42.24 40.96
C SER A 138 -1.84 42.74 42.37
N SER A 139 -1.10 43.83 42.50
CA SER A 139 -1.15 44.69 43.69
C SER A 139 -0.84 46.12 43.29
N GLN A 140 -1.87 46.94 43.38
CA GLN A 140 -1.78 48.38 43.58
C GLN A 140 -1.30 48.62 45.02
N ALA A 141 -0.42 49.60 45.23
CA ALA A 141 -0.42 50.45 46.41
C ALA A 141 0.52 51.65 46.19
N GLU A 142 -0.08 52.84 46.32
CA GLU A 142 0.46 54.16 46.73
C GLU A 142 1.48 54.90 45.85
#